data_AF-A0A0Q2U8W3-F1
#
_entry.id   AF-A0A0Q2U8W3-F1
#
_cell.length_a   1.000
_cell.length_b   1.000
_cell.length_c   1.000
_cell.angle_alpha   90.00
_cell.angle_beta   90.00
_cell.angle_gamma   90.00
#
_symmetry.space_group_name_H-M   'P 1'
#
loop_
_entity.id
_entity.type
_entity.pdbx_description
1 polymer ?
#
loop_
_entity_poly.entity_id
_entity_poly.type
_entity_poly.pdbx_seq_one_letter_code
_entity_poly.pdbx_strand_id
1 'polypeptide(L)'
;MTVPALSIAANFDDLREYPIPADERLQSHYFLQLEFRRWLSSETRLLASWEMRGVILELFMIAQDQTPVGTLPVNPKLLARLLGVTDQQWAIWMQADVNPLRHWVECRAGDQVRLMHPVVTERALAAIGQRRDREAEQQRRREAKQRKDLEQRLKAMDGMGRLASSPQMVDRIDAWLRENCTGNRTESAIREAVDAVSMRS
;
A
#
# COMPACT_ATOMS: atom_id res chain seq x y z
N MET A 1 -5.15 -27.42 19.96
CA MET A 1 -4.29 -27.10 18.80
C MET A 1 -3.04 -26.46 19.34
N THR A 2 -1.91 -27.15 19.24
CA THR A 2 -0.60 -26.70 19.72
C THR A 2 -0.16 -25.47 18.92
N VAL A 3 -0.01 -24.33 19.60
CA VAL A 3 0.65 -23.15 19.05
C VAL A 3 2.10 -23.55 18.78
N PRO A 4 2.66 -23.39 17.58
CA PRO A 4 4.06 -23.71 17.35
C PRO A 4 4.89 -22.75 18.21
N ALA A 5 5.65 -23.31 19.15
CA ALA A 5 6.77 -22.61 19.75
C ALA A 5 7.69 -22.17 18.60
N LEU A 6 8.19 -20.93 18.63
CA LEU A 6 9.17 -20.39 17.68
C LEU A 6 10.20 -21.48 17.35
N SER A 7 10.09 -22.08 16.17
CA SER A 7 10.89 -23.25 15.83
C SER A 7 12.33 -22.83 15.62
N ILE A 8 13.22 -23.52 16.32
CA ILE A 8 14.67 -23.42 16.25
C ILE A 8 15.14 -23.40 14.78
N ALA A 9 15.73 -22.26 14.38
CA ALA A 9 16.61 -22.04 13.23
C ALA A 9 16.32 -22.89 11.98
N ALA A 10 15.30 -22.51 11.22
CA ALA A 10 15.29 -22.83 9.79
C ALA A 10 16.48 -22.13 9.12
N ASN A 11 17.18 -22.77 8.17
CA ASN A 11 18.16 -22.04 7.39
C ASN A 11 17.45 -20.86 6.70
N PHE A 12 18.17 -19.76 6.50
CA PHE A 12 17.63 -18.55 5.88
C PHE A 12 16.88 -18.83 4.56
N ASP A 13 17.39 -19.78 3.77
CA ASP A 13 16.81 -20.18 2.49
C ASP A 13 15.56 -21.06 2.61
N ASP A 14 15.33 -21.67 3.78
CA ASP A 14 14.13 -22.47 4.07
C ASP A 14 12.97 -21.60 4.56
N LEU A 15 13.24 -20.33 4.92
CA LEU A 15 12.22 -19.40 5.35
C LEU A 15 11.34 -18.96 4.18
N ARG A 16 10.03 -18.91 4.42
CA ARG A 16 9.08 -18.39 3.43
C ARG A 16 9.41 -16.94 3.12
N GLU A 17 9.42 -16.63 1.83
CA GLU A 17 9.58 -15.25 1.35
C GLU A 17 8.36 -14.39 1.72
N TYR A 18 8.64 -13.21 2.26
CA TYR A 18 7.63 -12.22 2.57
C TYR A 18 7.08 -11.60 1.27
N PRO A 19 5.75 -11.58 1.06
CA PRO A 19 5.17 -11.23 -0.23
C PRO A 19 5.21 -9.74 -0.57
N ILE A 20 5.62 -8.88 0.37
CA ILE A 20 5.67 -7.43 0.16
C ILE A 20 7.13 -6.99 0.08
N PRO A 21 7.54 -6.32 -1.01
CA PRO A 21 8.88 -5.75 -1.17
C PRO A 21 9.24 -4.73 -0.08
N ALA A 22 10.52 -4.55 0.20
CA ALA A 22 11.00 -3.64 1.25
C ALA A 22 10.83 -2.15 0.90
N ASP A 23 10.75 -1.80 -0.38
CA ASP A 23 10.52 -0.44 -0.89
C ASP A 23 9.03 -0.05 -0.88
N GLU A 24 8.13 -1.02 -0.74
CA GLU A 24 6.70 -0.80 -0.67
C GLU A 24 6.33 -0.21 0.70
N ARG A 25 5.82 1.03 0.70
CA ARG A 25 5.44 1.75 1.92
C ARG A 25 3.98 2.17 1.92
N LEU A 26 3.36 2.11 3.09
CA LEU A 26 2.02 2.63 3.33
C LEU A 26 2.05 4.08 3.85
N GLN A 27 2.97 4.94 3.38
CA GLN A 27 3.22 6.29 3.94
C GLN A 27 1.99 7.21 4.03
N SER A 28 0.98 7.02 3.18
CA SER A 28 -0.28 7.79 3.21
C SER A 28 -1.40 7.14 4.04
N HIS A 29 -1.18 5.94 4.58
CA HIS A 29 -2.16 5.22 5.40
C HIS A 29 -1.94 5.55 6.87
N TYR A 30 -2.73 6.51 7.37
CA TYR A 30 -2.78 6.87 8.79
C TYR A 30 -3.78 6.02 9.58
N PHE A 31 -4.36 4.98 8.97
CA PHE A 31 -5.37 4.12 9.59
C PHE A 31 -5.07 2.65 9.34
N LEU A 32 -5.31 1.82 10.35
CA LEU A 32 -5.29 0.36 10.26
C LEU A 32 -6.70 -0.13 9.90
N GLN A 33 -6.83 -0.87 8.79
CA GLN A 33 -8.06 -1.59 8.51
C GLN A 33 -8.17 -2.83 9.42
N LEU A 34 -8.75 -2.63 10.60
CA LEU A 34 -9.03 -3.71 11.56
C LEU A 34 -10.41 -4.32 11.32
N GLU A 35 -10.45 -5.62 11.06
CA GLU A 35 -11.71 -6.35 10.99
C GLU A 35 -12.20 -6.71 12.39
N PHE A 36 -13.02 -5.84 12.98
CA PHE A 36 -13.45 -5.99 14.38
C PHE A 36 -14.19 -7.31 14.66
N ARG A 37 -14.99 -7.84 13.71
CA ARG A 37 -15.68 -9.12 13.90
C ARG A 37 -14.69 -10.27 14.07
N ARG A 38 -13.71 -10.37 13.16
CA ARG A 38 -12.63 -11.36 13.23
C ARG A 38 -11.81 -11.23 14.51
N TRP A 39 -11.50 -10.00 14.95
CA TRP A 39 -10.81 -9.78 16.21
C TRP A 39 -11.64 -10.24 17.42
N LEU A 40 -12.89 -9.80 17.51
CA LEU A 40 -13.77 -10.08 18.64
C LEU A 40 -14.09 -11.57 18.81
N SER A 41 -14.14 -12.32 17.70
CA SER A 41 -14.36 -13.77 17.67
C SER A 41 -13.07 -14.59 17.70
N SER A 42 -11.89 -13.96 17.65
CA SER A 42 -10.61 -14.70 17.60
C SER A 42 -10.32 -15.39 18.93
N GLU A 43 -9.80 -16.61 18.86
CA GLU A 43 -9.34 -17.35 20.03
C GLU A 43 -8.27 -16.57 20.81
N THR A 44 -7.36 -15.89 20.11
CA THR A 44 -6.33 -15.03 20.73
C THR A 44 -6.97 -14.00 21.65
N ARG A 45 -7.96 -13.24 21.18
CA ARG A 45 -8.63 -12.21 21.98
C ARG A 45 -9.49 -12.80 23.10
N LEU A 46 -10.16 -13.93 22.85
CA LEU A 46 -11.03 -14.57 23.83
C LEU A 46 -10.23 -15.13 25.02
N LEU A 47 -9.03 -15.68 24.77
CA LEU A 47 -8.16 -16.27 25.80
C LEU A 47 -7.16 -15.29 26.42
N ALA A 48 -6.79 -14.21 25.73
CA ALA A 48 -5.86 -13.20 26.24
C ALA A 48 -6.42 -12.44 27.45
N SER A 49 -5.52 -12.11 28.39
CA SER A 49 -5.76 -11.10 29.43
C SER A 49 -6.04 -9.72 28.81
N TRP A 50 -6.64 -8.81 29.57
CA TRP A 50 -6.92 -7.45 29.08
C TRP A 50 -5.67 -6.71 28.62
N GLU A 51 -4.57 -6.85 29.37
CA GLU A 51 -3.27 -6.30 29.00
C GLU A 51 -2.78 -6.88 27.66
N MET A 52 -2.80 -8.22 27.51
CA MET A 52 -2.31 -8.86 26.28
C MET A 52 -3.13 -8.52 25.04
N ARG A 53 -4.43 -8.26 25.19
CA ARG A 53 -5.25 -7.75 24.07
C ARG A 53 -4.71 -6.42 23.55
N GLY A 54 -4.29 -5.53 24.44
CA GLY A 54 -3.67 -4.26 24.09
C GLY A 54 -2.34 -4.47 23.38
N VAL A 55 -1.44 -5.25 23.99
CA VAL A 55 -0.09 -5.52 23.45
C VAL A 55 -0.15 -6.15 22.06
N ILE A 56 -1.02 -7.14 21.84
CA ILE A 56 -1.16 -7.79 20.53
C ILE A 56 -1.66 -6.81 19.47
N LEU A 57 -2.66 -5.98 19.80
CA LEU A 57 -3.15 -4.97 18.87
C LEU A 57 -2.10 -3.90 18.57
N GLU A 58 -1.32 -3.50 19.57
CA GLU A 58 -0.24 -2.53 19.41
C GLU A 58 0.86 -3.09 18.50
N LEU A 59 1.25 -4.35 18.64
CA LEU A 59 2.17 -5.01 17.70
C LEU A 59 1.64 -5.03 16.27
N PHE A 60 0.32 -5.21 16.06
CA PHE A 60 -0.27 -5.11 14.72
C PHE A 60 -0.14 -3.70 14.14
N MET A 61 -0.29 -2.67 14.98
CA MET A 61 -0.12 -1.27 14.56
C MET A 61 1.35 -0.96 14.25
N ILE A 62 2.26 -1.32 15.16
CA ILE A 62 3.71 -1.15 14.99
C ILE A 62 4.16 -1.79 13.67
N ALA A 63 3.74 -3.03 13.41
CA ALA A 63 4.13 -3.76 12.21
C ALA A 63 3.74 -3.05 10.91
N GLN A 64 2.62 -2.31 10.88
CA GLN A 64 2.23 -1.55 9.68
C GLN A 64 3.14 -0.36 9.38
N ASP A 65 3.85 0.16 10.38
CA ASP A 65 4.78 1.28 10.21
C ASP A 65 6.23 0.82 9.99
N GLN A 66 6.48 -0.48 10.12
CA GLN A 66 7.81 -1.04 9.88
C GLN A 66 8.17 -1.10 8.38
N THR A 67 9.46 -1.28 8.12
CA THR A 67 9.99 -1.61 6.79
C THR A 67 10.65 -3.00 6.88
N PRO A 68 10.20 -4.00 6.10
CA PRO A 68 9.02 -4.01 5.22
C PRO A 68 7.69 -3.89 5.97
N VAL A 69 6.67 -3.32 5.33
CA VAL A 69 5.35 -3.09 5.94
C VAL A 69 4.69 -4.40 6.34
N GLY A 70 4.07 -4.43 7.51
CA GLY A 70 3.37 -5.59 8.05
C GLY A 70 4.28 -6.62 8.72
N THR A 71 5.53 -6.27 9.02
CA THR A 71 6.52 -7.15 9.68
C THR A 71 7.05 -6.57 10.98
N LEU A 72 7.66 -7.40 11.81
CA LEU A 72 8.39 -7.00 13.02
C LEU A 72 9.85 -7.48 12.97
N PRO A 73 10.77 -6.83 13.70
CA PRO A 73 12.10 -7.38 13.92
C PRO A 73 12.05 -8.67 14.74
N VAL A 74 13.00 -9.58 14.51
CA VAL A 74 13.14 -10.82 15.32
C VAL A 74 13.80 -10.58 16.68
N ASN A 75 14.52 -9.45 16.85
CA ASN A 75 15.28 -9.18 18.07
C ASN A 75 14.34 -8.85 19.25
N PRO A 76 14.32 -9.66 20.34
CA PRO A 76 13.44 -9.44 21.49
C PRO A 76 13.63 -8.06 22.16
N LYS A 77 14.86 -7.53 22.18
CA LYS A 77 15.14 -6.22 22.76
C LYS A 77 14.53 -5.10 21.93
N LEU A 78 14.56 -5.22 20.60
CA LEU A 78 13.90 -4.24 19.72
C LEU A 78 12.37 -4.30 19.90
N LEU A 79 11.80 -5.49 20.03
CA LEU A 79 10.37 -5.66 20.29
C LEU A 79 9.93 -5.04 21.62
N ALA A 80 10.68 -5.26 22.70
CA ALA A 80 10.41 -4.63 23.99
C ALA A 80 10.47 -3.09 23.89
N ARG A 81 11.46 -2.55 23.17
CA ARG A 81 11.61 -1.10 22.95
C ARG A 81 10.50 -0.52 22.09
N LEU A 82 10.05 -1.22 21.05
CA LEU A 82 8.93 -0.79 20.21
C LEU A 82 7.62 -0.68 21.01
N LEU A 83 7.42 -1.56 21.99
CA LEU A 83 6.28 -1.54 22.92
C LEU A 83 6.50 -0.61 24.13
N GLY A 84 7.67 0.02 24.25
CA GLY A 84 7.97 0.89 25.39
C GLY A 84 8.07 0.17 26.74
N VAL A 85 8.39 -1.13 26.77
CA VAL A 85 8.50 -1.93 27.99
C VAL A 85 9.93 -2.38 28.29
N THR A 86 10.16 -2.88 29.51
CA THR A 86 11.45 -3.44 29.92
C THR A 86 11.65 -4.84 29.33
N ASP A 87 12.92 -5.23 29.14
CA ASP A 87 13.30 -6.59 28.71
C ASP A 87 12.73 -7.66 29.66
N GLN A 88 12.66 -7.36 30.96
CA GLN A 88 12.07 -8.24 31.98
C GLN A 88 10.57 -8.44 31.77
N GLN A 89 9.82 -7.34 31.53
CA GLN A 89 8.38 -7.42 31.29
C GLN A 89 8.08 -8.21 30.01
N TRP A 90 8.86 -7.97 28.95
CA TRP A 90 8.79 -8.74 27.71
C TRP A 90 8.99 -10.23 27.95
N ALA A 91 10.02 -10.61 28.72
CA ALA A 91 10.29 -12.00 29.06
C ALA A 91 9.13 -12.67 29.82
N ILE A 92 8.48 -11.94 30.74
CA ILE A 92 7.29 -12.42 31.47
C ILE A 92 6.14 -12.68 30.49
N TRP A 93 5.85 -11.72 29.60
CA TRP A 93 4.77 -11.89 28.62
C TRP A 93 5.00 -13.05 27.65
N MET A 94 6.25 -13.32 27.28
CA MET A 94 6.60 -14.45 26.42
C MET A 94 6.37 -15.82 27.07
N GLN A 95 6.24 -15.89 28.41
CA GLN A 95 5.91 -17.13 29.13
C GLN A 95 4.41 -17.43 29.19
N ALA A 96 3.55 -16.46 28.83
CA ALA A 96 2.11 -16.66 28.86
C ALA A 96 1.63 -17.59 27.71
N ASP A 97 0.57 -18.36 27.97
CA ASP A 97 -0.09 -19.20 26.96
C ASP A 97 -0.52 -18.38 25.73
N VAL A 98 -1.05 -17.19 25.98
CA VAL A 98 -1.31 -16.17 24.95
C VAL A 98 -0.28 -15.06 25.12
N ASN A 99 0.85 -15.24 24.45
CA ASN A 99 1.94 -14.27 24.41
C ASN A 99 1.81 -13.25 23.25
N PRO A 100 2.59 -12.16 23.25
CA PRO A 100 2.55 -11.13 22.22
C PRO A 100 2.85 -11.63 20.80
N LEU A 101 3.71 -12.64 20.66
CA LEU A 101 4.14 -13.20 19.38
C LEU A 101 3.31 -14.41 18.93
N ARG A 102 2.11 -14.63 19.50
CA ARG A 102 1.23 -15.69 19.04
C ARG A 102 0.90 -15.55 17.55
N HIS A 103 1.13 -16.61 16.78
CA HIS A 103 0.96 -16.69 15.31
C HIS A 103 1.90 -15.81 14.48
N TRP A 104 2.91 -15.19 15.11
CA TRP A 104 4.02 -14.61 14.37
C TRP A 104 4.98 -15.72 13.98
N VAL A 105 5.44 -15.68 12.72
CA VAL A 105 6.37 -16.65 12.16
C VAL A 105 7.50 -15.93 11.46
N GLU A 106 8.70 -16.53 11.48
CA GLU A 106 9.84 -16.00 10.75
C GLU A 106 9.60 -16.07 9.24
N CYS A 107 10.03 -15.04 8.54
CA CYS A 107 10.01 -14.95 7.08
C CYS A 107 11.28 -14.27 6.59
N ARG A 108 11.62 -14.56 5.33
CA ARG A 108 12.70 -13.89 4.61
C ARG A 108 12.14 -12.65 3.92
N ALA A 109 12.66 -11.48 4.26
CA ALA A 109 12.28 -10.24 3.61
C ALA A 109 13.53 -9.54 3.07
N GLY A 110 13.79 -9.72 1.77
CA GLY A 110 15.07 -9.36 1.17
C GLY A 110 16.21 -10.21 1.76
N ASP A 111 17.23 -9.54 2.28
CA ASP A 111 18.42 -10.11 2.94
C ASP A 111 18.25 -10.28 4.46
N GLN A 112 17.07 -10.02 5.01
CA GLN A 112 16.82 -10.04 6.45
C GLN A 112 15.76 -11.06 6.86
N VAL A 113 15.88 -11.57 8.08
CA VAL A 113 14.82 -12.32 8.76
C VAL A 113 13.91 -11.35 9.51
N ARG A 114 12.61 -11.48 9.28
CA ARG A 114 11.56 -10.69 9.92
C ARG A 114 10.49 -11.61 10.49
N LEU A 115 9.66 -11.09 11.38
CA LEU A 115 8.45 -11.76 11.82
C LEU A 115 7.26 -11.27 10.99
N MET A 116 6.47 -12.20 10.46
CA MET A 116 5.20 -11.90 9.82
C MET A 116 4.05 -12.55 10.58
N HIS A 117 2.90 -11.88 10.58
CA HIS A 117 1.65 -12.43 11.07
C HIS A 117 0.68 -12.59 9.89
N PRO A 118 0.00 -13.75 9.73
CA PRO A 118 -0.87 -14.00 8.57
C PRO A 118 -1.94 -12.91 8.38
N VAL A 119 -2.60 -12.49 9.48
CA VAL A 119 -3.64 -11.44 9.44
C VAL A 119 -3.04 -10.08 9.07
N VAL A 120 -1.86 -9.73 9.63
CA VAL A 120 -1.25 -8.42 9.36
C VAL A 120 -0.81 -8.33 7.90
N THR A 121 -0.19 -9.41 7.40
CA THR A 121 0.26 -9.54 6.01
C THR A 121 -0.92 -9.45 5.04
N GLU A 122 -2.01 -10.17 5.33
CA GLU A 122 -3.25 -10.11 4.54
C GLU A 122 -3.81 -8.67 4.48
N ARG A 123 -3.82 -7.96 5.62
CA ARG A 123 -4.30 -6.57 5.67
C ARG A 123 -3.36 -5.60 4.94
N ALA A 124 -2.04 -5.78 5.06
CA ALA A 124 -1.06 -4.97 4.37
C ALA A 124 -1.18 -5.12 2.83
N LEU A 125 -1.31 -6.35 2.33
CA LEU A 125 -1.55 -6.62 0.91
C LEU A 125 -2.86 -5.99 0.41
N ALA A 126 -3.94 -6.11 1.19
CA ALA A 126 -5.22 -5.50 0.84
C ALA A 126 -5.14 -3.96 0.79
N ALA A 127 -4.40 -3.33 1.70
CA ALA A 127 -4.18 -1.89 1.71
C ALA A 127 -3.38 -1.43 0.48
N ILE A 128 -2.31 -2.14 0.13
CA ILE A 128 -1.51 -1.87 -1.08
C ILE A 128 -2.38 -2.01 -2.34
N GLY A 129 -3.17 -3.08 -2.44
CA GLY A 129 -4.09 -3.28 -3.56
C GLY A 129 -5.09 -2.13 -3.71
N GLN A 130 -5.76 -1.75 -2.62
CA GLN A 130 -6.70 -0.62 -2.62
C GLN A 130 -6.03 0.70 -3.01
N ARG A 131 -4.78 0.94 -2.59
CA ARG A 131 -4.03 2.14 -2.97
C ARG A 131 -3.81 2.18 -4.47
N ARG A 132 -3.33 1.07 -5.06
CA ARG A 132 -3.09 0.94 -6.50
C ARG A 132 -4.38 1.12 -7.31
N ASP A 133 -5.49 0.52 -6.86
CA ASP A 133 -6.80 0.69 -7.51
C ASP A 133 -7.27 2.14 -7.50
N ARG A 134 -7.08 2.84 -6.36
CA ARG A 134 -7.42 4.26 -6.23
C ARG A 134 -6.54 5.15 -7.12
N GLU A 135 -5.24 4.89 -7.17
CA GLU A 135 -4.30 5.60 -8.04
C GLU A 135 -4.66 5.43 -9.51
N ALA A 136 -4.96 4.19 -9.94
CA ALA A 136 -5.40 3.89 -11.30
C ALA A 136 -6.73 4.58 -11.64
N GLU A 137 -7.72 4.52 -10.74
CA GLU A 137 -9.00 5.20 -10.93
C GLU A 137 -8.83 6.72 -10.98
N GLN A 138 -7.99 7.29 -10.11
CA GLN A 138 -7.71 8.71 -10.12
C GLN A 138 -7.05 9.14 -11.43
N GLN A 139 -6.12 8.34 -11.95
CA GLN A 139 -5.50 8.59 -13.24
C GLN A 139 -6.53 8.56 -14.38
N ARG A 140 -7.39 7.53 -14.44
CA ARG A 140 -8.48 7.45 -15.43
C ARG A 140 -9.41 8.67 -15.38
N ARG A 141 -9.80 9.11 -14.18
CA ARG A 141 -10.64 10.30 -14.00
C ARG A 141 -9.94 11.58 -14.46
N ARG A 142 -8.65 11.72 -14.17
CA ARG A 142 -7.85 12.87 -14.61
C ARG A 142 -7.77 12.91 -16.13
N GLU A 143 -7.48 11.79 -16.78
CA GLU A 143 -7.41 11.69 -18.25
C GLU A 143 -8.75 11.96 -18.91
N ALA A 144 -9.84 11.38 -18.39
CA ALA A 144 -11.19 11.64 -18.89
C ALA A 144 -11.58 13.12 -18.76
N LYS A 145 -11.23 13.76 -17.64
CA LYS A 145 -11.44 15.20 -17.44
C LYS A 145 -10.62 16.02 -18.43
N GLN A 146 -9.32 15.74 -18.56
CA GLN A 146 -8.43 16.45 -19.49
C GLN A 146 -8.93 16.37 -20.94
N ARG A 147 -9.38 15.18 -21.36
CA ARG A 147 -9.97 14.96 -22.68
C ARG A 147 -11.23 15.80 -22.89
N LYS A 148 -12.15 15.79 -21.92
CA LYS A 148 -13.38 16.59 -21.97
C LYS A 148 -13.08 18.10 -22.00
N ASP A 149 -12.13 18.55 -21.20
CA ASP A 149 -11.71 19.96 -21.16
C ASP A 149 -11.08 20.37 -22.51
N LEU A 150 -10.29 19.50 -23.15
CA LEU A 150 -9.75 19.72 -24.49
C LEU A 150 -10.84 19.79 -25.55
N GLU A 151 -11.81 18.86 -25.53
CA GLU A 151 -12.96 18.87 -26.44
C GLU A 151 -13.75 20.18 -26.34
N GLN A 152 -14.01 20.66 -25.12
CA GLN A 152 -14.70 21.92 -24.88
C GLN A 152 -13.91 23.12 -25.42
N ARG A 153 -12.58 23.14 -25.24
CA ARG A 153 -11.73 24.20 -25.78
C ARG A 153 -11.72 24.21 -27.30
N LEU A 154 -11.59 23.04 -27.93
CA LEU A 154 -11.65 22.92 -29.40
C LEU A 154 -13.00 23.38 -29.96
N LYS A 155 -14.12 23.14 -29.25
CA LYS A 155 -15.45 23.65 -29.64
C LYS A 155 -15.56 25.18 -29.52
N ALA A 156 -14.88 25.77 -28.55
CA ALA A 156 -14.92 27.21 -28.31
C ALA A 156 -14.00 27.99 -29.27
N MET A 157 -12.99 27.34 -29.85
CA MET A 157 -12.07 27.94 -30.81
C MET A 157 -12.68 28.01 -32.21
N ASP A 158 -12.56 29.18 -32.84
CA ASP A 158 -13.06 29.38 -34.20
C ASP A 158 -12.38 28.45 -35.20
N GLY A 159 -13.18 27.87 -36.10
CA GLY A 159 -12.74 26.90 -37.12
C GLY A 159 -12.39 25.49 -36.62
N MET A 160 -12.39 25.23 -35.31
CA MET A 160 -11.92 23.95 -34.73
C MET A 160 -13.02 23.02 -34.23
N GLY A 161 -14.28 23.44 -34.24
CA GLY A 161 -15.41 22.64 -33.75
C GLY A 161 -15.55 21.27 -34.41
N ARG A 162 -15.16 21.12 -35.68
CA ARG A 162 -15.17 19.83 -36.41
C ARG A 162 -14.17 18.83 -35.83
N LEU A 163 -13.03 19.30 -35.32
CA LEU A 163 -12.00 18.45 -34.71
C LEU A 163 -12.49 17.87 -33.38
N ALA A 164 -13.24 18.67 -32.62
CA ALA A 164 -13.86 18.21 -31.37
C ALA A 164 -14.91 17.10 -31.59
N SER A 165 -15.50 17.00 -32.78
CA SER A 165 -16.45 15.94 -33.14
C SER A 165 -15.79 14.59 -33.46
N SER A 166 -14.46 14.54 -33.59
CA SER A 166 -13.71 13.31 -33.88
C SER A 166 -12.93 12.84 -32.64
N PRO A 167 -13.39 11.78 -31.95
CA PRO A 167 -12.70 11.19 -30.80
C PRO A 167 -11.21 10.92 -31.05
N GLN A 168 -10.88 10.35 -32.21
CA GLN A 168 -9.52 9.98 -32.57
C GLN A 168 -8.62 11.21 -32.76
N MET A 169 -9.16 12.32 -33.30
CA MET A 169 -8.39 13.56 -33.44
C MET A 169 -8.12 14.21 -32.09
N VAL A 170 -9.12 14.23 -31.20
CA VAL A 170 -8.94 14.74 -29.83
C VAL A 170 -7.87 13.94 -29.09
N ASP A 171 -7.86 12.61 -29.23
CA ASP A 171 -6.87 11.75 -28.59
C ASP A 171 -5.45 11.99 -29.16
N ARG A 172 -5.30 12.19 -30.48
CA ARG A 172 -4.00 12.53 -31.10
C ARG A 172 -3.48 13.90 -30.66
N ILE A 173 -4.36 14.89 -30.58
CA ILE A 173 -4.00 16.24 -30.10
C ILE A 173 -3.62 16.17 -28.61
N ASP A 174 -4.37 15.44 -27.79
CA ASP A 174 -4.05 15.25 -26.37
C ASP A 174 -2.69 14.57 -26.19
N ALA A 175 -2.39 13.52 -26.96
CA ALA A 175 -1.10 12.83 -26.94
C ALA A 175 0.04 13.77 -27.32
N TRP A 176 -0.10 14.53 -28.42
CA TRP A 176 0.91 15.49 -28.83
C TRP A 176 1.16 16.55 -27.73
N LEU A 177 0.09 17.07 -27.11
CA LEU A 177 0.19 18.04 -26.02
C LEU A 177 0.89 17.46 -24.78
N ARG A 178 0.69 16.17 -24.44
CA ARG A 178 1.39 15.53 -23.31
C ARG A 178 2.89 15.42 -23.55
N GLU A 179 3.29 15.18 -24.79
CA GLU A 179 4.70 15.00 -25.16
C GLU A 179 5.45 16.32 -25.37
N ASN A 180 4.76 17.34 -25.91
CA ASN A 180 5.41 18.56 -26.41
C ASN A 180 5.10 19.81 -25.58
N CYS A 181 4.12 19.78 -24.67
CA CYS A 181 3.76 20.95 -23.85
C CYS A 181 4.16 20.75 -22.38
N THR A 182 5.24 21.42 -21.95
CA THR A 182 5.62 21.51 -20.54
C THR A 182 4.95 22.71 -19.88
N GLY A 183 3.67 22.57 -19.49
CA GLY A 183 2.96 23.61 -18.74
C GLY A 183 1.47 23.74 -19.07
N ASN A 184 0.95 24.97 -19.02
CA ASN A 184 -0.45 25.23 -19.31
C ASN A 184 -0.74 25.06 -20.80
N ARG A 185 -1.78 24.28 -21.11
CA ARG A 185 -2.30 24.12 -22.47
C ARG A 185 -3.04 25.39 -22.91
N THR A 186 -2.30 26.42 -23.31
CA THR A 186 -2.88 27.67 -23.84
C THR A 186 -3.53 27.44 -25.20
N GLU A 187 -4.32 28.40 -25.65
CA GLU A 187 -4.90 28.35 -27.00
C GLU A 187 -3.82 28.18 -28.08
N SER A 188 -2.70 28.90 -27.96
CA SER A 188 -1.55 28.79 -28.87
C SER A 188 -0.99 27.36 -28.92
N ALA A 189 -0.80 26.71 -27.77
CA ALA A 189 -0.30 25.35 -27.71
C ALA A 189 -1.29 24.34 -28.35
N ILE A 190 -2.59 24.58 -28.19
CA ILE A 190 -3.63 23.75 -28.83
C ILE A 190 -3.61 23.94 -30.36
N ARG A 191 -3.43 25.17 -30.86
CA ARG A 191 -3.30 25.43 -32.31
C ARG A 191 -2.08 24.73 -32.90
N GLU A 192 -0.93 24.85 -32.24
CA GLU A 192 0.30 24.18 -32.64
C GLU A 192 0.13 22.65 -32.69
N ALA A 193 -0.53 22.08 -31.68
CA ALA A 193 -0.84 20.66 -31.64
C ALA A 193 -1.76 20.22 -32.79
N VAL A 194 -2.78 21.02 -33.11
CA VAL A 194 -3.70 20.76 -34.24
C VAL A 194 -2.94 20.76 -35.56
N ASP A 195 -2.09 21.75 -35.79
CA ASP A 195 -1.31 21.88 -37.03
C ASP A 195 -0.33 20.70 -37.16
N ALA A 196 0.39 20.36 -36.09
CA ALA A 196 1.32 19.24 -36.07
C ALA A 196 0.66 17.88 -36.30
N VAL A 197 -0.53 17.65 -35.74
CA VAL A 197 -1.31 16.41 -35.95
C VAL A 197 -1.90 16.36 -37.37
N SER A 198 -2.33 17.49 -37.91
CA SER A 198 -2.92 17.58 -39.26
C SER A 198 -1.87 17.42 -40.36
N MET A 199 -0.64 17.90 -40.15
CA MET A 199 0.48 17.71 -41.09
C MET A 199 1.03 16.27 -41.14
N ARG A 200 0.72 15.44 -40.13
CA ARG A 200 1.16 14.03 -40.03
C ARG A 200 0.07 13.03 -40.46
N SER A 201 -1.05 13.51 -41.02
CA SER A 201 -2.21 12.71 -41.44
C SER A 201 -2.35 12.74 -42.95
#